data_AF-A0A7M3Y1I6-F1
#
_entry.id   AF-A0A7M3Y1I6-F1
#
_cell.length_a   1.000
_cell.length_b   1.000
_cell.length_c   1.000
_cell.angle_alpha   90.00
_cell.angle_beta   90.00
_cell.angle_gamma   90.00
#
_symmetry.space_group_name_H-M   'P 1'
#
loop_
_entity.id
_entity.type
_entity.pdbx_description
1 polymer ?
#
loop_
_entity_poly.entity_id
_entity_poly.type
_entity_poly.pdbx_seq_one_letter_code
_entity_poly.pdbx_strand_id
1 'polypeptide(L)'
;GDGVGDNADAFPNDATESVDSDGDGIGDNADAYPNNANESADSDGDGVGDATDQCPGTTSGAAVDASGCLSDGDQDGVADVNDLCPEVDASALDENGDGCLDDDDGDGVLDPQDECPSTELGQDVSEQGCSEAQLRLLDEDSDGVSDFEDVCPYTPPNTSVNPVGCVEIAEEDEEESTSALASFFAGQNDPVRTTVGVGAILLALFSLLQTNAVAAVLPDAFRWMQVLRKNAKLSEEEHAELQYLQSITQAYHHLPQEFADELDQLKADLTGRYTNNEIKKETREKLFTLIEDLRSSTPEELYRIAHNEAYFGLAGSIDSEDRTRLLHEKLALSDDDATGSTGAYHASQASLVNDPPVSEVGVVKDDGYEWLQYPPGHADWWYRAAHSNDLWQKWE
;
A
#
# COMPACT_ATOMS: atom_id res chain seq x y z
N GLY A 1 48.86 -40.47 -40.86
CA GLY A 1 48.31 -41.82 -40.89
C GLY A 1 48.45 -42.38 -39.50
N ASP A 2 47.31 -42.72 -38.93
CA ASP A 2 47.05 -43.37 -37.65
C ASP A 2 47.33 -44.89 -37.67
N GLY A 3 47.44 -45.48 -38.87
CA GLY A 3 47.74 -46.91 -39.07
C GLY A 3 46.52 -47.77 -39.42
N VAL A 4 45.34 -47.18 -39.53
CA VAL A 4 44.14 -47.80 -40.09
C VAL A 4 44.12 -47.53 -41.60
N GLY A 5 43.63 -48.48 -42.40
CA GLY A 5 43.55 -48.31 -43.85
C GLY A 5 42.27 -47.57 -44.24
N ASP A 6 42.36 -46.62 -45.18
CA ASP A 6 41.28 -45.69 -45.58
C ASP A 6 39.88 -46.32 -45.79
N ASN A 7 39.80 -47.60 -46.18
CA ASN A 7 38.52 -48.29 -46.42
C ASN A 7 37.81 -48.76 -45.14
N ALA A 8 38.50 -48.78 -44.00
CA ALA A 8 38.00 -49.22 -42.71
C ALA A 8 38.10 -48.12 -41.63
N ASP A 9 38.57 -46.94 -42.02
CA ASP A 9 38.77 -45.77 -41.18
C ASP A 9 37.57 -44.84 -41.34
N ALA A 10 36.88 -44.53 -40.25
CA ALA A 10 35.76 -43.58 -40.26
C ALA A 10 36.24 -42.14 -40.55
N PHE A 11 37.50 -41.82 -40.24
CA PHE A 11 38.10 -40.50 -40.40
C PHE A 11 39.44 -40.55 -41.17
N PRO A 12 39.48 -40.91 -42.47
CA PRO A 12 40.73 -41.12 -43.21
C PRO A 12 41.69 -39.92 -43.31
N ASN A 13 41.22 -38.72 -42.99
CA ASN A 13 42.00 -37.49 -43.01
C ASN A 13 42.40 -37.00 -41.61
N ASP A 14 41.88 -37.61 -40.54
CA ASP A 14 42.27 -37.33 -39.18
C ASP A 14 43.18 -38.46 -38.67
N ALA A 15 44.34 -38.12 -38.13
CA ALA A 15 45.25 -39.14 -37.62
C ALA A 15 45.01 -39.48 -36.15
N THR A 16 44.09 -38.79 -35.47
CA THR A 16 43.74 -39.05 -34.07
C THR A 16 42.45 -39.83 -33.90
N GLU A 17 41.67 -40.01 -34.97
CA GLU A 17 40.39 -40.71 -34.94
C GLU A 17 40.37 -41.82 -35.98
N SER A 18 39.65 -42.91 -35.68
CA SER A 18 39.54 -44.04 -36.63
C SER A 18 38.24 -44.84 -36.52
N VAL A 19 37.53 -44.71 -35.39
CA VAL A 19 36.28 -45.40 -35.08
C VAL A 19 35.24 -44.33 -34.74
N ASP A 20 34.02 -44.56 -35.21
CA ASP A 20 32.80 -43.81 -34.91
C ASP A 20 31.74 -44.87 -34.59
N SER A 21 31.57 -45.16 -33.30
CA SER A 21 30.84 -46.33 -32.81
C SER A 21 29.32 -46.15 -32.90
N ASP A 22 28.81 -44.92 -32.85
CA ASP A 22 27.38 -44.62 -32.92
C ASP A 22 26.94 -43.86 -34.18
N GLY A 23 27.89 -43.35 -34.96
CA GLY A 23 27.67 -42.77 -36.28
C GLY A 23 27.25 -41.30 -36.24
N ASP A 24 27.56 -40.56 -35.18
CA ASP A 24 27.22 -39.13 -35.04
C ASP A 24 28.20 -38.20 -35.79
N GLY A 25 29.34 -38.74 -36.23
CA GLY A 25 30.38 -38.02 -36.96
C GLY A 25 31.48 -37.43 -36.08
N ILE A 26 31.50 -37.69 -34.78
CA ILE A 26 32.60 -37.46 -33.85
C ILE A 26 33.31 -38.80 -33.61
N GLY A 27 34.65 -38.79 -33.57
CA GLY A 27 35.40 -40.03 -33.38
C GLY A 27 35.44 -40.46 -31.91
N ASP A 28 35.45 -41.77 -31.66
CA ASP A 28 35.42 -42.37 -30.31
C ASP A 28 36.49 -41.83 -29.34
N ASN A 29 37.62 -41.28 -29.81
CA ASN A 29 38.64 -40.73 -28.91
C ASN A 29 38.34 -39.27 -28.49
N ALA A 30 37.52 -38.55 -29.25
CA ALA A 30 37.07 -37.19 -28.96
C ALA A 30 35.67 -37.14 -28.35
N ASP A 31 34.88 -38.20 -28.54
CA ASP A 31 33.52 -38.34 -28.04
C ASP A 31 33.49 -38.78 -26.55
N ALA A 32 32.85 -37.98 -25.70
CA ALA A 32 32.64 -38.32 -24.30
C ALA A 32 31.64 -39.48 -24.10
N TYR A 33 30.76 -39.71 -25.08
CA TYR A 33 29.72 -40.73 -25.09
C TYR A 33 29.73 -41.58 -26.39
N PRO A 34 30.78 -42.39 -26.66
CA PRO A 34 30.99 -43.10 -27.94
C PRO A 34 29.92 -44.11 -28.39
N ASN A 35 28.83 -44.28 -27.65
CA ASN A 35 27.75 -45.21 -27.98
C ASN A 35 26.37 -44.51 -27.98
N ASN A 36 26.32 -43.19 -27.89
CA ASN A 36 25.11 -42.39 -27.87
C ASN A 36 25.15 -41.28 -28.94
N ALA A 37 24.63 -41.58 -30.12
CA ALA A 37 24.68 -40.66 -31.26
C ALA A 37 23.93 -39.31 -31.10
N ASN A 38 23.31 -39.05 -29.95
CA ASN A 38 22.68 -37.77 -29.63
C ASN A 38 23.51 -36.92 -28.67
N GLU A 39 24.65 -37.42 -28.21
CA GLU A 39 25.49 -36.76 -27.22
C GLU A 39 26.96 -36.99 -27.54
N SER A 40 27.78 -35.93 -27.49
CA SER A 40 29.21 -36.03 -27.81
C SER A 40 30.11 -35.32 -26.80
N ALA A 41 29.54 -34.54 -25.88
CA ALA A 41 30.29 -33.69 -24.96
C ALA A 41 29.68 -33.68 -23.55
N ASP A 42 30.56 -33.46 -22.56
CA ASP A 42 30.23 -33.19 -21.17
C ASP A 42 31.19 -32.09 -20.73
N SER A 43 30.75 -30.85 -20.90
CA SER A 43 31.58 -29.65 -20.79
C SER A 43 31.97 -29.33 -19.36
N ASP A 44 31.12 -29.65 -18.38
CA ASP A 44 31.38 -29.39 -16.97
C ASP A 44 31.82 -30.65 -16.19
N GLY A 45 31.70 -31.83 -16.78
CA GLY A 45 32.20 -33.08 -16.26
C GLY A 45 31.39 -33.58 -15.07
N ASP A 46 30.11 -33.26 -14.98
CA ASP A 46 29.21 -33.72 -13.93
C ASP A 46 28.63 -35.13 -14.20
N GLY A 47 28.83 -35.65 -15.42
CA GLY A 47 28.38 -36.97 -15.86
C GLY A 47 27.03 -36.97 -16.59
N VAL A 48 26.45 -35.81 -16.86
CA VAL A 48 25.32 -35.59 -17.77
C VAL A 48 25.85 -34.91 -19.03
N GLY A 49 25.36 -35.34 -20.20
CA GLY A 49 25.85 -34.80 -21.47
C GLY A 49 25.25 -33.44 -21.80
N ASP A 50 26.01 -32.59 -22.49
CA ASP A 50 25.67 -31.20 -22.83
C ASP A 50 24.31 -31.05 -23.54
N ALA A 51 23.88 -32.03 -24.33
CA ALA A 51 22.60 -31.99 -25.06
C ALA A 51 21.39 -32.27 -24.14
N THR A 52 21.61 -32.89 -22.99
CA THR A 52 20.58 -33.23 -21.99
C THR A 52 20.69 -32.43 -20.68
N ASP A 53 21.82 -31.78 -20.47
CA ASP A 53 22.11 -30.97 -19.30
C ASP A 53 21.32 -29.64 -19.33
N GLN A 54 20.56 -29.41 -18.27
CA GLN A 54 19.77 -28.20 -18.03
C GLN A 54 20.51 -27.19 -17.15
N CYS A 55 21.59 -27.61 -16.49
CA CYS A 55 22.37 -26.84 -15.54
C CYS A 55 23.86 -26.81 -15.94
N PRO A 56 24.20 -26.16 -17.08
CA PRO A 56 25.56 -26.13 -17.57
C PRO A 56 26.48 -25.37 -16.61
N GLY A 57 27.56 -26.02 -16.17
CA GLY A 57 28.55 -25.45 -15.26
C GLY A 57 28.42 -25.97 -13.84
N THR A 58 27.72 -27.10 -13.63
CA THR A 58 27.76 -27.81 -12.37
C THR A 58 29.19 -28.26 -12.07
N THR A 59 29.53 -28.36 -10.79
CA THR A 59 30.91 -28.72 -10.42
C THR A 59 31.22 -30.13 -10.91
N SER A 60 32.31 -30.32 -11.65
CA SER A 60 32.73 -31.63 -12.12
C SER A 60 32.70 -32.70 -11.02
N GLY A 61 31.98 -33.79 -11.29
CA GLY A 61 31.76 -34.91 -10.37
C GLY A 61 30.80 -34.63 -9.21
N ALA A 62 30.04 -33.53 -9.24
CA ALA A 62 28.95 -33.30 -8.29
C ALA A 62 27.86 -34.37 -8.45
N ALA A 63 27.14 -34.64 -7.36
CA ALA A 63 25.97 -35.49 -7.40
C ALA A 63 24.79 -34.68 -7.96
N VAL A 64 24.53 -34.85 -9.25
CA VAL A 64 23.43 -34.21 -9.98
C VAL A 64 22.29 -35.18 -10.23
N ASP A 65 21.12 -34.63 -10.53
CA ASP A 65 19.97 -35.40 -11.00
C ASP A 65 20.13 -35.81 -12.48
N ALA A 66 19.07 -36.37 -13.07
CA ALA A 66 19.11 -36.80 -14.47
C ALA A 66 19.16 -35.63 -15.48
N SER A 67 18.99 -34.39 -15.01
CA SER A 67 19.01 -33.16 -15.79
C SER A 67 20.33 -32.40 -15.67
N GLY A 68 21.32 -32.91 -14.94
CA GLY A 68 22.58 -32.21 -14.67
C GLY A 68 22.49 -31.16 -13.56
N CYS A 69 21.36 -31.09 -12.85
CA CYS A 69 21.11 -30.09 -11.82
C CYS A 69 21.38 -30.64 -10.42
N LEU A 70 21.90 -29.78 -9.53
CA LEU A 70 21.93 -30.08 -8.10
C LEU A 70 20.50 -30.22 -7.57
N SER A 71 20.31 -31.05 -6.54
CA SER A 71 19.00 -31.18 -5.89
C SER A 71 18.65 -29.88 -5.17
N ASP A 72 17.40 -29.46 -5.37
CA ASP A 72 16.76 -28.28 -4.80
C ASP A 72 15.36 -28.75 -4.34
N GLY A 73 15.22 -28.96 -3.03
CA GLY A 73 14.12 -29.67 -2.40
C GLY A 73 12.84 -28.86 -2.31
N ASP A 74 12.96 -27.59 -1.94
CA ASP A 74 11.86 -26.62 -1.85
C ASP A 74 11.64 -25.82 -3.14
N GLN A 75 12.56 -25.92 -4.10
CA GLN A 75 12.49 -25.31 -5.43
C GLN A 75 12.56 -23.79 -5.38
N ASP A 76 13.33 -23.26 -4.44
CA ASP A 76 13.49 -21.83 -4.27
C ASP A 76 14.54 -21.22 -5.23
N GLY A 77 15.33 -22.06 -5.90
CA GLY A 77 16.40 -21.69 -6.83
C GLY A 77 17.80 -21.77 -6.24
N VAL A 78 17.94 -22.10 -4.97
CA VAL A 78 19.18 -22.38 -4.25
C VAL A 78 19.26 -23.89 -3.99
N ALA A 79 20.31 -24.54 -4.50
CA ALA A 79 20.44 -25.98 -4.30
C ALA A 79 20.62 -26.34 -2.81
N ASP A 80 20.07 -27.48 -2.36
CA ASP A 80 20.09 -27.99 -0.97
C ASP A 80 21.49 -27.96 -0.30
N VAL A 81 22.54 -28.09 -1.11
CA VAL A 81 23.93 -28.12 -0.64
C VAL A 81 24.50 -26.73 -0.31
N ASN A 82 23.88 -25.69 -0.86
CA ASN A 82 24.22 -24.28 -0.68
C ASN A 82 23.15 -23.52 0.12
N ASP A 83 21.99 -24.13 0.33
CA ASP A 83 20.84 -23.57 1.02
C ASP A 83 20.95 -23.72 2.55
N LEU A 84 20.75 -22.63 3.27
CA LEU A 84 20.70 -22.58 4.74
C LEU A 84 19.35 -23.04 5.31
N CYS A 85 18.29 -22.97 4.52
CA CYS A 85 16.93 -23.37 4.83
C CYS A 85 16.31 -24.35 3.79
N PRO A 86 16.86 -25.59 3.61
CA PRO A 86 16.50 -26.54 2.52
C PRO A 86 15.07 -27.10 2.46
N GLU A 87 14.16 -26.57 3.27
CA GLU A 87 12.76 -26.98 3.34
C GLU A 87 11.81 -25.77 3.26
N VAL A 88 12.34 -24.57 2.94
CA VAL A 88 11.64 -23.29 2.93
C VAL A 88 11.81 -22.63 1.58
N ASP A 89 10.73 -22.56 0.80
CA ASP A 89 10.72 -21.84 -0.47
C ASP A 89 10.91 -20.33 -0.26
N ALA A 90 12.16 -19.85 -0.40
CA ALA A 90 12.55 -18.45 -0.27
C ALA A 90 12.58 -17.68 -1.61
N SER A 91 12.11 -18.28 -2.71
CA SER A 91 12.22 -17.72 -4.08
C SER A 91 11.63 -16.32 -4.24
N ALA A 92 10.70 -15.93 -3.37
CA ALA A 92 10.07 -14.62 -3.38
C ALA A 92 10.93 -13.54 -2.69
N LEU A 93 11.68 -13.90 -1.65
CA LEU A 93 12.25 -12.97 -0.65
C LEU A 93 13.61 -13.49 -0.13
N ASP A 94 14.56 -13.71 -1.04
CA ASP A 94 15.96 -14.06 -0.77
C ASP A 94 16.90 -13.11 -1.56
N GLU A 95 17.08 -11.89 -1.07
CA GLU A 95 17.96 -10.89 -1.67
C GLU A 95 19.43 -11.25 -1.44
N ASN A 96 19.74 -12.00 -0.39
CA ASN A 96 21.10 -12.34 0.01
C ASN A 96 21.64 -13.62 -0.67
N GLY A 97 20.74 -14.49 -1.18
CA GLY A 97 21.02 -15.69 -1.95
C GLY A 97 21.40 -16.91 -1.09
N ASP A 98 20.97 -16.96 0.17
CA ASP A 98 21.29 -18.06 1.10
C ASP A 98 20.21 -19.14 1.19
N GLY A 99 19.12 -19.00 0.44
CA GLY A 99 17.97 -19.92 0.42
C GLY A 99 17.04 -19.77 1.63
N CYS A 100 17.20 -18.70 2.42
CA CYS A 100 16.30 -18.38 3.52
C CYS A 100 15.45 -17.14 3.19
N LEU A 101 14.28 -17.04 3.83
CA LEU A 101 13.51 -15.80 3.80
C LEU A 101 14.27 -14.72 4.59
N ASP A 102 14.43 -13.54 3.99
CA ASP A 102 15.12 -12.42 4.63
C ASP A 102 14.33 -11.85 5.82
N ASP A 103 14.97 -11.90 7.00
CA ASP A 103 14.55 -11.35 8.30
C ASP A 103 15.85 -10.94 9.04
N ASP A 104 16.32 -9.73 8.76
CA ASP A 104 17.66 -9.23 9.13
C ASP A 104 17.87 -9.15 10.65
N ASP A 105 16.80 -8.89 11.41
CA ASP A 105 16.86 -8.75 12.87
C ASP A 105 16.29 -9.96 13.64
N GLY A 106 15.63 -10.88 12.93
CA GLY A 106 15.15 -12.16 13.46
C GLY A 106 13.96 -12.03 14.39
N ASP A 107 13.15 -10.97 14.25
CA ASP A 107 11.98 -10.72 15.07
C ASP A 107 10.71 -11.46 14.58
N GLY A 108 10.78 -12.06 13.38
CA GLY A 108 9.72 -12.84 12.76
C GLY A 108 8.87 -12.09 11.73
N VAL A 109 9.17 -10.82 11.45
CA VAL A 109 8.62 -10.04 10.34
C VAL A 109 9.68 -9.95 9.25
N LEU A 110 9.33 -10.35 8.02
CA LEU A 110 10.28 -10.35 6.91
C LEU A 110 10.63 -8.92 6.47
N ASP A 111 11.86 -8.68 6.03
CA ASP A 111 12.39 -7.35 5.71
C ASP A 111 11.46 -6.46 4.86
N PRO A 112 10.80 -6.97 3.80
CA PRO A 112 9.95 -6.11 2.95
C PRO A 112 8.60 -5.78 3.59
N GLN A 113 8.30 -6.34 4.76
CA GLN A 113 7.14 -6.04 5.61
C GLN A 113 7.55 -5.38 6.94
N ASP A 114 8.85 -5.27 7.22
CA ASP A 114 9.38 -4.73 8.46
C ASP A 114 9.71 -3.23 8.33
N GLU A 115 8.98 -2.41 9.07
CA GLU A 115 9.20 -0.96 9.16
C GLU A 115 10.33 -0.62 10.16
N CYS A 116 10.74 -1.59 10.97
CA CYS A 116 11.69 -1.49 12.07
C CYS A 116 12.82 -2.53 11.94
N PRO A 117 13.70 -2.43 10.92
CA PRO A 117 14.71 -3.45 10.52
C PRO A 117 15.89 -3.63 11.48
N SER A 118 15.73 -3.31 12.76
CA SER A 118 16.76 -3.36 13.80
C SER A 118 16.11 -3.48 15.19
N THR A 119 15.05 -4.26 15.29
CA THR A 119 14.41 -4.63 16.53
C THR A 119 15.30 -5.58 17.33
N GLU A 120 15.27 -5.45 18.66
CA GLU A 120 16.11 -6.27 19.52
C GLU A 120 15.56 -7.70 19.58
N LEU A 121 16.40 -8.68 19.24
CA LEU A 121 16.01 -10.09 19.16
C LEU A 121 15.29 -10.59 20.42
N GLY A 122 14.09 -11.15 20.23
CA GLY A 122 13.25 -11.70 21.28
C GLY A 122 12.35 -10.69 22.00
N GLN A 123 12.22 -9.47 21.49
CA GLN A 123 11.12 -8.57 21.87
C GLN A 123 9.80 -9.00 21.22
N ASP A 124 8.69 -8.67 21.87
CA ASP A 124 7.37 -8.78 21.25
C ASP A 124 7.20 -7.59 20.29
N VAL A 125 6.94 -7.89 19.01
CA VAL A 125 6.84 -6.89 17.93
C VAL A 125 5.42 -6.80 17.36
N SER A 126 5.09 -5.67 16.75
CA SER A 126 3.82 -5.47 16.05
C SER A 126 3.78 -6.22 14.71
N GLU A 127 2.66 -6.13 13.99
CA GLU A 127 2.55 -6.68 12.62
C GLU A 127 3.48 -5.97 11.61
N GLN A 128 4.09 -4.85 12.01
CA GLN A 128 5.04 -4.04 11.21
C GLN A 128 6.50 -4.23 11.66
N GLY A 129 6.80 -5.22 12.52
CA GLY A 129 8.15 -5.50 13.03
C GLY A 129 8.65 -4.52 14.10
N CYS A 130 7.80 -3.63 14.60
CA CYS A 130 8.22 -2.64 15.59
C CYS A 130 7.93 -3.08 17.02
N SER A 131 8.93 -2.99 17.91
CA SER A 131 8.70 -3.10 19.36
C SER A 131 7.92 -1.91 19.93
N GLU A 132 7.29 -2.09 21.09
CA GLU A 132 6.63 -1.00 21.81
C GLU A 132 7.58 0.18 22.12
N ALA A 133 8.88 -0.09 22.29
CA ALA A 133 9.87 0.95 22.52
C ALA A 133 10.18 1.75 21.25
N GLN A 134 10.25 1.11 20.09
CA GLN A 134 10.47 1.77 18.79
C GLN A 134 9.25 2.59 18.36
N LEU A 135 8.03 2.08 18.58
CA LEU A 135 6.78 2.78 18.27
C LEU A 135 6.64 4.12 19.01
N ARG A 136 7.26 4.26 20.19
CA ARG A 136 7.28 5.53 20.95
C ARG A 136 8.36 6.51 20.48
N LEU A 137 9.19 6.12 19.53
CA LEU A 137 10.27 6.93 18.95
C LEU A 137 10.01 7.31 17.49
N LEU A 138 9.10 6.59 16.84
CA LEU A 138 8.59 6.91 15.50
C LEU A 138 7.68 8.14 15.59
N ASP A 139 7.87 9.07 14.67
CA ASP A 139 7.20 10.38 14.55
C ASP A 139 7.22 10.73 13.05
N GLU A 140 6.24 10.20 12.32
CA GLU A 140 6.18 10.20 10.85
C GLU A 140 6.08 11.62 10.27
N ASP A 141 5.33 12.51 10.93
CA ASP A 141 5.16 13.90 10.51
C ASP A 141 6.14 14.90 11.17
N SER A 142 6.94 14.41 12.13
CA SER A 142 7.98 15.15 12.84
C SER A 142 7.44 16.36 13.61
N ASP A 143 6.24 16.24 14.18
CA ASP A 143 5.57 17.27 14.97
C ASP A 143 5.99 17.28 16.45
N GLY A 144 6.70 16.23 16.88
CA GLY A 144 7.20 16.04 18.23
C GLY A 144 6.32 15.16 19.12
N VAL A 145 5.25 14.56 18.57
CA VAL A 145 4.41 13.53 19.19
C VAL A 145 4.67 12.23 18.43
N SER A 146 4.95 11.14 19.15
CA SER A 146 5.21 9.86 18.48
C SER A 146 3.95 9.29 17.86
N ASP A 147 4.06 8.52 16.77
CA ASP A 147 2.93 7.88 16.06
C ASP A 147 1.99 7.10 17.01
N PHE A 148 2.54 6.52 18.08
CA PHE A 148 1.75 5.80 19.09
C PHE A 148 0.82 6.70 19.92
N GLU A 149 1.21 7.96 20.15
CA GLU A 149 0.48 8.97 20.92
C GLU A 149 -0.21 10.02 20.01
N ASP A 150 0.11 10.03 18.72
CA ASP A 150 -0.35 11.00 17.75
C ASP A 150 -1.71 10.59 17.14
N VAL A 151 -2.69 11.48 17.32
CA VAL A 151 -4.05 11.34 16.79
C VAL A 151 -4.17 11.99 15.40
N CYS A 152 -3.21 12.82 15.03
CA CYS A 152 -3.17 13.64 13.82
C CYS A 152 -1.88 13.40 13.01
N PRO A 153 -1.71 12.24 12.35
CA PRO A 153 -0.43 11.73 11.78
C PRO A 153 0.18 12.54 10.62
N TYR A 154 -0.42 13.68 10.27
CA TYR A 154 -0.07 14.48 9.09
C TYR A 154 -0.12 15.97 9.39
N THR A 155 0.37 16.39 10.56
CA THR A 155 0.45 17.80 10.85
C THR A 155 1.52 18.52 10.01
N PRO A 156 1.22 19.75 9.55
CA PRO A 156 2.17 20.48 8.73
C PRO A 156 3.47 20.79 9.50
N PRO A 157 4.65 20.62 8.88
CA PRO A 157 5.91 20.84 9.57
C PRO A 157 6.05 22.29 10.05
N ASN A 158 6.53 22.46 11.30
CA ASN A 158 6.62 23.73 12.04
C ASN A 158 5.28 24.32 12.51
N THR A 159 4.21 23.53 12.62
CA THR A 159 3.00 23.94 13.35
C THR A 159 3.13 23.61 14.83
N SER A 160 2.46 24.40 15.68
CA SER A 160 2.37 24.10 17.11
C SER A 160 1.24 23.12 17.33
N VAL A 161 1.57 21.92 17.76
CA VAL A 161 0.62 20.85 18.04
C VAL A 161 0.38 20.72 19.54
N ASN A 162 -0.78 20.18 19.89
CA ASN A 162 -1.14 19.85 21.26
C ASN A 162 -0.50 18.49 21.67
N PRO A 163 -0.69 18.01 22.91
CA PRO A 163 -0.10 16.75 23.37
C PRO A 163 -0.59 15.47 22.66
N VAL A 164 -1.56 15.56 21.75
CA VAL A 164 -2.04 14.45 20.92
C VAL A 164 -1.73 14.66 19.43
N GLY A 165 -0.78 15.56 19.13
CA GLY A 165 -0.27 15.83 17.78
C GLY A 165 -1.21 16.67 16.91
N CYS A 166 -2.30 17.23 17.44
CA CYS A 166 -3.23 18.03 16.62
C CYS A 166 -2.96 19.54 16.75
N VAL A 167 -3.08 20.29 15.65
CA VAL A 167 -2.91 21.75 15.61
C VAL A 167 -3.90 22.44 16.55
N GLU A 168 -3.41 23.30 17.45
CA GLU A 168 -4.27 24.15 18.26
C GLU A 168 -4.84 25.30 17.41
N ILE A 169 -6.16 25.26 17.17
CA ILE A 169 -6.88 26.42 16.65
C ILE A 169 -7.01 27.41 17.80
N ALA A 170 -6.12 28.40 17.84
CA ALA A 170 -6.30 29.54 18.71
C ALA A 170 -7.56 30.31 18.27
N GLU A 171 -8.62 30.27 19.07
CA GLU A 171 -9.69 31.26 19.02
C GLU A 171 -9.11 32.62 19.49
N GLU A 172 -8.29 33.25 18.66
CA GLU A 172 -7.84 34.62 18.87
C GLU A 172 -8.64 35.54 17.95
N ASP A 173 -9.53 36.28 18.62
CA ASP A 173 -10.23 37.51 18.27
C ASP A 173 -10.04 38.04 16.82
N GLU A 174 -11.18 38.23 16.15
CA GLU A 174 -11.30 39.07 14.97
C GLU A 174 -10.61 40.42 15.19
N GLU A 175 -9.41 40.61 14.68
CA GLU A 175 -8.98 41.79 13.94
C GLU A 175 -7.50 41.67 13.52
N GLU A 176 -7.25 41.96 12.24
CA GLU A 176 -5.95 42.34 11.67
C GLU A 176 -5.07 41.23 11.03
N SER A 177 -5.40 40.83 9.80
CA SER A 177 -4.39 40.30 8.85
C SER A 177 -4.71 40.50 7.36
N THR A 178 -5.26 41.65 6.96
CA THR A 178 -5.38 42.01 5.52
C THR A 178 -4.18 42.80 4.98
N SER A 179 -3.06 42.83 5.69
CA SER A 179 -1.92 43.73 5.38
C SER A 179 -0.78 43.07 4.58
N ALA A 180 -0.66 41.73 4.57
CA ALA A 180 0.49 41.06 3.92
C ALA A 180 0.23 40.64 2.45
N LEU A 181 -1.03 40.43 2.05
CA LEU A 181 -1.36 39.88 0.73
C LEU A 181 -1.66 40.93 -0.36
N ALA A 182 -1.91 42.19 0.03
CA ALA A 182 -2.27 43.25 -0.93
C ALA A 182 -1.08 43.85 -1.71
N SER A 183 0.16 43.68 -1.22
CA SER A 183 1.38 44.15 -1.92
C SER A 183 1.91 43.17 -2.96
N PHE A 184 1.46 41.91 -2.92
CA PHE A 184 1.96 40.85 -3.82
C PHE A 184 1.25 40.84 -5.19
N PHE A 185 0.05 41.44 -5.30
CA PHE A 185 -0.73 41.49 -6.55
C PHE A 185 -0.61 42.81 -7.34
N ALA A 186 0.23 43.75 -6.92
CA ALA A 186 0.53 44.93 -7.73
C ALA A 186 1.59 44.58 -8.80
N GLY A 187 1.12 44.08 -9.94
CA GLY A 187 1.95 43.58 -11.03
C GLY A 187 2.98 44.59 -11.58
N GLN A 188 4.18 44.09 -11.86
CA GLN A 188 5.11 44.74 -12.77
C GLN A 188 5.95 43.70 -13.53
N ASN A 189 5.96 43.86 -14.85
CA ASN A 189 6.62 43.01 -15.85
C ASN A 189 8.16 43.05 -15.72
N ASP A 190 8.85 41.91 -15.80
CA ASP A 190 9.65 41.46 -16.96
C ASP A 190 10.54 40.22 -16.62
N PRO A 191 11.10 39.50 -17.63
CA PRO A 191 11.45 38.08 -17.54
C PRO A 191 12.93 37.85 -17.17
N VAL A 192 13.28 36.64 -16.70
CA VAL A 192 14.48 35.85 -17.10
C VAL A 192 14.71 34.63 -16.19
N ARG A 193 14.60 33.45 -16.83
CA ARG A 193 15.44 32.23 -16.78
C ARG A 193 15.58 31.36 -15.51
N THR A 194 14.97 30.18 -15.67
CA THR A 194 15.52 28.80 -15.56
C THR A 194 16.08 28.29 -14.24
N THR A 195 15.33 27.37 -13.65
CA THR A 195 15.85 26.07 -13.21
C THR A 195 14.94 25.00 -13.82
N VAL A 196 15.48 24.12 -14.67
CA VAL A 196 14.72 23.03 -15.29
C VAL A 196 14.52 21.95 -14.23
N GLY A 197 13.35 21.99 -13.58
CA GLY A 197 12.92 20.97 -12.64
C GLY A 197 12.33 19.75 -13.35
N VAL A 198 12.44 18.62 -12.67
CA VAL A 198 11.98 17.25 -13.00
C VAL A 198 10.59 17.18 -13.66
N GLY A 199 9.73 18.19 -13.48
CA GLY A 199 8.42 18.30 -14.14
C GLY A 199 8.46 18.33 -15.68
N ALA A 200 9.55 18.79 -16.31
CA ALA A 200 9.66 18.75 -17.77
C ALA A 200 9.88 17.32 -18.32
N ILE A 201 10.50 16.45 -17.52
CA ILE A 201 10.73 15.04 -17.87
C ILE A 201 9.42 14.25 -17.73
N LEU A 202 8.62 14.54 -16.69
CA LEU A 202 7.30 13.95 -16.50
C LEU A 202 6.28 14.42 -17.57
N LEU A 203 6.31 15.69 -17.97
CA LEU A 203 5.48 16.19 -19.08
C LEU A 203 5.91 15.63 -20.44
N ALA A 204 7.19 15.33 -20.63
CA ALA A 204 7.68 14.63 -21.82
C ALA A 204 7.23 13.16 -21.84
N LEU A 205 7.27 12.46 -20.70
CA LEU A 205 6.76 11.09 -20.56
C LEU A 205 5.23 11.01 -20.74
N PHE A 206 4.49 11.98 -20.20
CA PHE A 206 3.03 12.08 -20.40
C PHE A 206 2.63 12.46 -21.82
N SER A 207 3.42 13.27 -22.53
CA SER A 207 3.14 13.60 -23.94
C SER A 207 3.46 12.45 -24.90
N LEU A 208 4.37 11.54 -24.55
CA LEU A 208 4.64 10.33 -25.34
C LEU A 208 3.45 9.33 -25.27
N LEU A 209 2.76 9.28 -24.12
CA LEU A 209 1.54 8.51 -23.89
C LEU A 209 0.29 9.08 -24.60
N GLN A 210 0.36 10.29 -25.18
CA GLN A 210 -0.75 10.90 -25.93
C GLN A 210 -0.91 10.38 -27.37
N THR A 211 -0.09 9.43 -27.80
CA THR A 211 -0.25 8.81 -29.12
C THR A 211 -1.30 7.69 -29.08
N ASN A 212 -2.58 8.05 -29.16
CA ASN A 212 -3.80 7.33 -29.65
C ASN A 212 -3.87 5.77 -29.76
N ALA A 213 -3.02 4.99 -29.10
CA ALA A 213 -2.92 3.54 -29.24
C ALA A 213 -3.06 2.78 -27.90
N VAL A 214 -3.35 3.46 -26.79
CA VAL A 214 -3.45 2.85 -25.45
C VAL A 214 -4.86 2.97 -24.86
N ALA A 215 -5.88 3.31 -25.66
CA ALA A 215 -7.26 3.31 -25.17
C ALA A 215 -7.89 1.90 -25.09
N ALA A 216 -7.30 0.91 -25.76
CA ALA A 216 -7.80 -0.47 -25.81
C ALA A 216 -7.09 -1.45 -24.86
N VAL A 217 -6.10 -0.97 -24.08
CA VAL A 217 -5.22 -1.79 -23.22
C VAL A 217 -5.14 -1.19 -21.81
N LEU A 218 -6.19 -0.49 -21.38
CA LEU A 218 -6.29 -0.07 -19.99
C LEU A 218 -6.97 -1.21 -19.21
N PRO A 219 -6.36 -1.72 -18.12
CA PRO A 219 -7.01 -2.67 -17.22
C PRO A 219 -8.37 -2.11 -16.73
N ASP A 220 -9.30 -2.98 -16.33
CA ASP A 220 -10.63 -2.58 -15.85
C ASP A 220 -10.56 -1.55 -14.70
N ALA A 221 -9.47 -1.55 -13.92
CA ALA A 221 -9.16 -0.55 -12.87
C ALA A 221 -9.04 0.92 -13.37
N PHE A 222 -9.00 1.14 -14.69
CA PHE A 222 -8.83 2.45 -15.31
C PHE A 222 -10.06 2.85 -16.15
N ARG A 223 -11.21 2.20 -15.93
CA ARG A 223 -12.46 2.47 -16.65
C ARG A 223 -12.95 3.91 -16.43
N TRP A 224 -12.89 4.42 -15.21
CA TRP A 224 -13.21 5.82 -14.89
C TRP A 224 -12.33 6.84 -15.65
N MET A 225 -11.06 6.53 -15.90
CA MET A 225 -10.16 7.40 -16.66
C MET A 225 -10.63 7.62 -18.10
N GLN A 226 -11.27 6.62 -18.72
CA GLN A 226 -11.88 6.78 -20.04
C GLN A 226 -13.14 7.66 -19.99
N VAL A 227 -13.89 7.57 -18.89
CA VAL A 227 -15.14 8.28 -18.65
C VAL A 227 -14.90 9.77 -18.42
N LEU A 228 -13.92 10.12 -17.59
CA LEU A 228 -13.56 11.51 -17.30
C LEU A 228 -12.72 12.15 -18.43
N ARG A 229 -11.87 11.37 -19.14
CA ARG A 229 -11.06 11.88 -20.28
C ARG A 229 -11.89 12.36 -21.47
N LYS A 230 -13.08 11.77 -21.71
CA LYS A 230 -13.93 12.14 -22.86
C LYS A 230 -14.51 13.55 -22.78
N ASN A 231 -14.51 14.20 -21.61
CA ASN A 231 -15.05 15.53 -21.41
C ASN A 231 -14.02 16.42 -20.69
N ALA A 232 -13.12 17.03 -21.47
CA ALA A 232 -12.11 17.96 -20.94
C ALA A 232 -12.67 19.23 -20.26
N LYS A 233 -14.01 19.35 -20.16
CA LYS A 233 -14.70 20.40 -19.41
C LYS A 233 -15.92 19.79 -18.73
N LEU A 234 -15.78 19.50 -17.44
CA LEU A 234 -16.88 19.11 -16.56
C LEU A 234 -17.89 20.27 -16.47
N SER A 235 -19.18 19.95 -16.45
CA SER A 235 -20.24 20.92 -16.14
C SER A 235 -20.30 21.21 -14.63
N GLU A 236 -20.89 22.34 -14.22
CA GLU A 236 -21.07 22.68 -12.79
C GLU A 236 -21.85 21.60 -12.04
N GLU A 237 -22.85 21.01 -12.71
CA GLU A 237 -23.62 19.86 -12.21
C GLU A 237 -22.71 18.66 -11.95
N GLU A 238 -21.85 18.29 -12.90
CA GLU A 238 -20.92 17.17 -12.74
C GLU A 238 -19.88 17.43 -11.65
N HIS A 239 -19.35 18.65 -11.54
CA HIS A 239 -18.43 18.98 -10.46
C HIS A 239 -19.09 18.80 -9.08
N ALA A 240 -20.33 19.26 -8.91
CA ALA A 240 -21.04 19.15 -7.64
C ALA A 240 -21.27 17.68 -7.23
N GLU A 241 -21.67 16.82 -8.18
CA GLU A 241 -21.87 15.39 -7.89
C GLU A 241 -20.55 14.65 -7.65
N LEU A 242 -19.48 15.00 -8.38
CA LEU A 242 -18.15 14.42 -8.17
C LEU A 242 -17.56 14.85 -6.84
N GLN A 243 -17.76 16.10 -6.43
CA GLN A 243 -17.37 16.58 -5.10
C GLN A 243 -18.13 15.85 -3.99
N TYR A 244 -19.43 15.59 -4.18
CA TYR A 244 -20.20 14.83 -3.20
C TYR A 244 -19.71 13.37 -3.11
N LEU A 245 -19.47 12.72 -4.25
CA LEU A 245 -18.91 11.36 -4.28
C LEU A 245 -17.50 11.29 -3.66
N GLN A 246 -16.67 12.31 -3.89
CA GLN A 246 -15.38 12.46 -3.23
C GLN A 246 -15.55 12.54 -1.72
N SER A 247 -16.50 13.35 -1.22
CA SER A 247 -16.72 13.50 0.22
C SER A 247 -17.16 12.20 0.90
N ILE A 248 -18.00 11.38 0.24
CA ILE A 248 -18.38 10.05 0.72
C ILE A 248 -17.15 9.13 0.77
N THR A 249 -16.33 9.15 -0.28
CA THR A 249 -15.11 8.33 -0.35
C THR A 249 -14.14 8.70 0.76
N GLN A 250 -13.95 10.00 1.00
CA GLN A 250 -13.09 10.49 2.08
C GLN A 250 -13.62 10.11 3.46
N ALA A 251 -14.91 10.30 3.71
CA ALA A 251 -15.52 10.04 5.01
C ALA A 251 -15.53 8.55 5.38
N TYR A 252 -15.77 7.66 4.43
CA TYR A 252 -16.10 6.26 4.73
C TYR A 252 -15.09 5.24 4.19
N HIS A 253 -13.99 5.62 3.52
CA HIS A 253 -13.02 4.64 2.97
C HIS A 253 -12.49 3.61 3.99
N HIS A 254 -12.42 3.96 5.27
CA HIS A 254 -11.95 3.09 6.36
C HIS A 254 -13.06 2.16 6.93
N LEU A 255 -14.31 2.32 6.50
CA LEU A 255 -15.49 1.57 6.96
C LEU A 255 -16.16 0.85 5.77
N PRO A 256 -15.69 -0.34 5.36
CA PRO A 256 -16.13 -0.98 4.11
C PRO A 256 -17.64 -1.20 4.00
N GLN A 257 -18.30 -1.53 5.12
CA GLN A 257 -19.74 -1.78 5.14
C GLN A 257 -20.53 -0.47 5.04
N GLU A 258 -20.16 0.57 5.80
CA GLU A 258 -20.83 1.87 5.76
C GLU A 258 -20.60 2.58 4.42
N PHE A 259 -19.40 2.47 3.85
CA PHE A 259 -19.09 3.00 2.54
C PHE A 259 -19.97 2.36 1.45
N ALA A 260 -20.13 1.03 1.48
CA ALA A 260 -21.00 0.34 0.53
C ALA A 260 -22.47 0.79 0.65
N ASP A 261 -22.96 0.97 1.87
CA ASP A 261 -24.32 1.43 2.14
C ASP A 261 -24.54 2.88 1.63
N GLU A 262 -23.58 3.78 1.86
CA GLU A 262 -23.62 5.17 1.38
C GLU A 262 -23.56 5.26 -0.15
N LEU A 263 -22.75 4.43 -0.80
CA LEU A 263 -22.71 4.33 -2.26
C LEU A 263 -24.04 3.82 -2.86
N ASP A 264 -24.67 2.82 -2.23
CA ASP A 264 -25.98 2.31 -2.64
C ASP A 264 -27.09 3.36 -2.42
N GLN A 265 -27.03 4.13 -1.33
CA GLN A 265 -27.93 5.24 -1.05
C GLN A 265 -27.77 6.37 -2.07
N LEU A 266 -26.54 6.77 -2.39
CA LEU A 266 -26.25 7.75 -3.44
C LEU A 266 -26.80 7.29 -4.79
N LYS A 267 -26.62 6.02 -5.15
CA LYS A 267 -27.13 5.46 -6.41
C LYS A 267 -28.66 5.52 -6.48
N ALA A 268 -29.34 5.28 -5.36
CA ALA A 268 -30.79 5.42 -5.26
C ALA A 268 -31.24 6.89 -5.41
N ASP A 269 -30.57 7.82 -4.73
CA ASP A 269 -30.82 9.26 -4.81
C ASP A 269 -30.64 9.79 -6.25
N LEU A 270 -29.50 9.48 -6.89
CA LEU A 270 -29.23 9.84 -8.28
C LEU A 270 -30.31 9.29 -9.24
N THR A 271 -30.84 8.10 -8.96
CA THR A 271 -31.97 7.55 -9.73
C THR A 271 -33.23 8.40 -9.56
N GLY A 272 -33.55 8.79 -8.33
CA GLY A 272 -34.68 9.67 -8.01
C GLY A 272 -34.54 11.04 -8.68
N ARG A 273 -33.39 11.70 -8.49
CA ARG A 273 -33.06 13.00 -9.09
C ARG A 273 -33.11 12.97 -10.61
N TYR A 274 -32.69 11.86 -11.24
CA TYR A 274 -32.84 11.69 -12.68
C TYR A 274 -34.30 11.61 -13.12
N THR A 275 -35.14 10.85 -12.41
CA THR A 275 -36.58 10.76 -12.73
C THR A 275 -37.31 12.09 -12.57
N ASN A 276 -36.81 12.97 -11.70
CA ASN A 276 -37.31 14.32 -11.49
C ASN A 276 -36.71 15.37 -12.46
N ASN A 277 -35.82 14.96 -13.39
CA ASN A 277 -35.06 15.83 -14.30
C ASN A 277 -34.11 16.81 -13.60
N GLU A 278 -33.63 16.47 -12.40
CA GLU A 278 -32.67 17.27 -11.63
C GLU A 278 -31.21 16.96 -12.01
N ILE A 279 -30.96 15.78 -12.58
CA ILE A 279 -29.65 15.42 -13.15
C ILE A 279 -29.80 14.88 -14.57
N LYS A 280 -28.81 15.12 -15.41
CA LYS A 280 -28.79 14.62 -16.79
C LYS A 280 -28.49 13.12 -16.82
N LYS A 281 -29.02 12.46 -17.85
CA LYS A 281 -28.75 11.03 -18.12
C LYS A 281 -27.25 10.73 -18.18
N GLU A 282 -26.50 11.58 -18.87
CA GLU A 282 -25.05 11.43 -19.05
C GLU A 282 -24.30 11.53 -17.72
N THR A 283 -24.60 12.54 -16.89
CA THR A 283 -24.01 12.73 -15.55
C THR A 283 -24.23 11.49 -14.68
N ARG A 284 -25.48 10.99 -14.63
CA ARG A 284 -25.82 9.80 -13.86
C ARG A 284 -25.05 8.56 -14.31
N GLU A 285 -24.93 8.33 -15.61
CA GLU A 285 -24.22 7.16 -16.15
C GLU A 285 -22.70 7.20 -15.83
N LYS A 286 -22.10 8.40 -15.82
CA LYS A 286 -20.71 8.60 -15.38
C LYS A 286 -20.54 8.28 -13.90
N LEU A 287 -21.40 8.84 -13.05
CA LEU A 287 -21.36 8.61 -11.60
C LEU A 287 -21.60 7.14 -11.26
N PHE A 288 -22.51 6.45 -11.94
CA PHE A 288 -22.72 5.02 -11.72
C PHE A 288 -21.48 4.20 -12.07
N THR A 289 -20.76 4.58 -13.12
CA THR A 289 -19.51 3.90 -13.46
C THR A 289 -18.46 4.09 -12.36
N LEU A 290 -18.33 5.32 -11.84
CA LEU A 290 -17.42 5.63 -10.72
C LEU A 290 -17.80 4.90 -9.43
N ILE A 291 -19.09 4.86 -9.09
CA ILE A 291 -19.59 4.16 -7.90
C ILE A 291 -19.28 2.66 -7.97
N GLU A 292 -19.48 2.03 -9.13
CA GLU A 292 -19.15 0.61 -9.30
C GLU A 292 -17.63 0.37 -9.24
N ASP A 293 -16.82 1.27 -9.80
CA ASP A 293 -15.36 1.17 -9.72
C ASP A 293 -14.91 1.27 -8.24
N LEU A 294 -15.39 2.27 -7.49
CA LEU A 294 -15.11 2.44 -6.05
C LEU A 294 -15.55 1.24 -5.22
N ARG A 295 -16.72 0.67 -5.51
CA ARG A 295 -17.22 -0.52 -4.80
C ARG A 295 -16.34 -1.76 -5.03
N SER A 296 -15.65 -1.82 -6.16
CA SER A 296 -14.75 -2.93 -6.52
C SER A 296 -13.30 -2.73 -6.09
N SER A 297 -12.95 -1.56 -5.55
CA SER A 297 -11.59 -1.22 -5.12
C SER A 297 -11.21 -1.91 -3.81
N THR A 298 -9.91 -2.21 -3.65
CA THR A 298 -9.37 -2.70 -2.37
C THR A 298 -9.32 -1.57 -1.32
N PRO A 299 -9.21 -1.88 -0.01
CA PRO A 299 -9.06 -0.86 1.03
C PRO A 299 -7.88 0.10 0.79
N GLU A 300 -6.75 -0.42 0.29
CA GLU A 300 -5.55 0.37 -0.01
C GLU A 300 -5.77 1.27 -1.23
N GLU A 301 -6.49 0.78 -2.24
CA GLU A 301 -6.90 1.59 -3.40
C GLU A 301 -7.87 2.70 -2.97
N LEU A 302 -8.86 2.39 -2.13
CA LEU A 302 -9.81 3.37 -1.60
C LEU A 302 -9.11 4.45 -0.76
N TYR A 303 -8.12 4.07 0.06
CA TYR A 303 -7.27 5.00 0.77
C TYR A 303 -6.55 5.95 -0.19
N ARG A 304 -5.88 5.42 -1.23
CA ARG A 304 -5.21 6.25 -2.24
C ARG A 304 -6.19 7.15 -3.01
N ILE A 305 -7.40 6.68 -3.28
CA ILE A 305 -8.43 7.45 -4.00
C ILE A 305 -9.00 8.58 -3.12
N ALA A 306 -9.31 8.30 -1.85
CA ALA A 306 -9.80 9.28 -0.89
C ALA A 306 -8.85 10.48 -0.77
N HIS A 307 -7.54 10.21 -0.80
CA HIS A 307 -6.48 11.21 -0.62
C HIS A 307 -5.94 11.77 -1.95
N ASN A 308 -6.57 11.48 -3.09
CA ASN A 308 -6.13 11.96 -4.40
C ASN A 308 -7.22 12.75 -5.14
N GLU A 309 -7.13 14.08 -5.11
CA GLU A 309 -8.08 14.98 -5.79
C GLU A 309 -8.06 14.86 -7.33
N ALA A 310 -6.96 14.35 -7.91
CA ALA A 310 -6.86 14.15 -9.35
C ALA A 310 -7.74 12.97 -9.83
N TYR A 311 -8.10 12.05 -8.93
CA TYR A 311 -8.97 10.91 -9.25
C TYR A 311 -10.34 11.36 -9.75
N PHE A 312 -10.95 12.35 -9.10
CA PHE A 312 -12.25 12.89 -9.51
C PHE A 312 -12.15 13.93 -10.64
N GLY A 313 -10.95 14.18 -11.17
CA GLY A 313 -10.73 15.20 -12.21
C GLY A 313 -10.96 16.63 -11.71
N LEU A 314 -10.88 16.84 -10.39
CA LEU A 314 -11.14 18.13 -9.71
C LEU A 314 -9.87 18.99 -9.56
N ALA A 315 -8.73 18.54 -10.09
CA ALA A 315 -7.47 19.27 -10.04
C ALA A 315 -7.61 20.66 -10.72
N GLY A 316 -7.68 21.71 -9.90
CA GLY A 316 -7.76 23.11 -10.35
C GLY A 316 -8.92 23.94 -9.78
N SER A 317 -9.77 23.39 -8.90
CA SER A 317 -10.83 24.15 -8.23
C SER A 317 -10.77 24.04 -6.71
N ILE A 318 -10.25 25.11 -6.09
CA ILE A 318 -10.39 25.50 -4.66
C ILE A 318 -9.77 24.52 -3.65
N ASP A 319 -8.93 25.13 -2.80
CA ASP A 319 -8.21 24.56 -1.66
C ASP A 319 -9.07 23.61 -0.82
N SER A 320 -8.51 22.46 -0.44
CA SER A 320 -9.21 21.42 0.33
C SER A 320 -9.70 21.96 1.69
N GLU A 321 -8.99 22.95 2.22
CA GLU A 321 -9.27 23.62 3.50
C GLU A 321 -10.55 24.48 3.42
N ASP A 322 -10.78 25.15 2.29
CA ASP A 322 -12.00 25.93 2.05
C ASP A 322 -13.25 25.04 1.91
N ARG A 323 -13.07 23.78 1.46
CA ARG A 323 -14.17 22.83 1.20
C ARG A 323 -14.69 22.19 2.48
N THR A 324 -13.81 21.79 3.38
CA THR A 324 -14.17 21.24 4.71
C THR A 324 -14.94 22.27 5.53
N ARG A 325 -14.56 23.55 5.43
CA ARG A 325 -15.27 24.67 6.05
C ARG A 325 -16.68 24.87 5.49
N LEU A 326 -16.85 24.87 4.17
CA LEU A 326 -18.18 25.05 3.54
C LEU A 326 -19.13 23.87 3.82
N LEU A 327 -18.61 22.66 3.99
CA LEU A 327 -19.39 21.47 4.36
C LEU A 327 -19.87 21.57 5.83
N HIS A 328 -18.99 21.97 6.75
CA HIS A 328 -19.33 22.25 8.15
C HIS A 328 -20.37 23.38 8.28
N GLU A 329 -20.21 24.46 7.50
CA GLU A 329 -21.16 25.57 7.47
C GLU A 329 -22.54 25.11 6.96
N LYS A 330 -22.59 24.24 5.95
CA LYS A 330 -23.85 23.72 5.39
C LYS A 330 -24.54 22.72 6.31
N LEU A 331 -23.78 21.91 7.05
CA LEU A 331 -24.30 21.01 8.09
C LEU A 331 -24.88 21.81 9.26
N ALA A 332 -24.20 22.87 9.70
CA ALA A 332 -24.69 23.78 10.73
C ALA A 332 -25.97 24.55 10.34
N LEU A 333 -26.20 24.76 9.04
CA LEU A 333 -27.41 25.41 8.49
C LEU A 333 -28.56 24.43 8.22
N SER A 334 -28.36 23.12 8.38
CA SER A 334 -29.37 22.09 8.09
C SER A 334 -30.19 21.62 9.31
N ASP A 335 -29.87 22.09 10.51
CA ASP A 335 -30.51 21.68 11.77
C ASP A 335 -31.68 22.57 12.24
N ASP A 336 -32.10 23.56 11.45
CA ASP A 336 -33.07 24.58 11.89
C ASP A 336 -34.55 24.27 11.52
N ASP A 337 -34.94 22.99 11.49
CA ASP A 337 -36.36 22.63 11.32
C ASP A 337 -36.79 21.38 12.12
N ALA A 338 -36.72 21.46 13.45
CA ALA A 338 -37.56 20.64 14.33
C ALA A 338 -37.94 21.39 15.61
N THR A 339 -39.18 21.87 15.63
CA THR A 339 -39.78 22.63 16.72
C THR A 339 -40.11 21.78 17.95
N GLY A 340 -39.57 22.18 19.11
CA GLY A 340 -40.35 22.38 20.33
C GLY A 340 -40.44 21.25 21.37
N SER A 341 -39.67 21.39 22.47
CA SER A 341 -40.21 21.22 23.83
C SER A 341 -39.29 21.89 24.85
N THR A 342 -39.83 22.92 25.50
CA THR A 342 -39.23 23.62 26.63
C THR A 342 -39.17 22.72 27.86
N GLY A 343 -37.96 22.46 28.36
CA GLY A 343 -37.71 21.84 29.66
C GLY A 343 -36.41 22.36 30.24
N ALA A 344 -36.44 23.54 30.84
CA ALA A 344 -35.32 24.08 31.59
C ALA A 344 -35.06 23.21 32.82
N TYR A 345 -33.92 22.52 32.84
CA TYR A 345 -33.19 22.21 34.08
C TYR A 345 -31.71 22.47 33.84
N HIS A 346 -31.25 23.51 34.53
CA HIS A 346 -29.88 23.89 34.85
C HIS A 346 -28.76 22.95 34.42
N ALA A 347 -27.88 23.51 33.58
CA ALA A 347 -26.48 23.16 33.54
C ALA A 347 -25.89 23.09 34.96
N SER A 348 -25.32 21.94 35.30
CA SER A 348 -24.15 21.87 36.17
C SER A 348 -22.94 21.59 35.28
N GLN A 349 -22.32 22.66 34.79
CA GLN A 349 -20.90 22.63 34.50
C GLN A 349 -20.15 22.42 35.83
N ALA A 350 -19.76 21.18 36.09
CA ALA A 350 -18.64 20.75 36.93
C ALA A 350 -18.71 19.23 37.00
N SER A 351 -17.77 18.52 36.34
CA SER A 351 -17.21 17.23 36.82
C SER A 351 -16.29 16.46 35.86
N LEU A 352 -15.88 16.96 34.67
CA LEU A 352 -14.92 16.25 33.81
C LEU A 352 -13.46 16.15 34.36
N VAL A 353 -13.24 16.42 35.64
CA VAL A 353 -11.90 16.43 36.27
C VAL A 353 -11.69 15.20 37.19
N ASN A 354 -12.69 14.34 37.40
CA ASN A 354 -12.60 13.23 38.36
C ASN A 354 -13.08 11.87 37.83
N ASP A 355 -13.33 11.75 36.53
CA ASP A 355 -13.76 10.49 35.92
C ASP A 355 -12.49 9.70 35.55
N PRO A 356 -12.43 8.39 35.85
CA PRO A 356 -11.28 7.57 35.48
C PRO A 356 -11.17 7.43 33.95
N PRO A 357 -9.96 7.56 33.38
CA PRO A 357 -9.74 7.29 31.97
C PRO A 357 -10.03 5.81 31.65
N VAL A 358 -10.44 5.54 30.40
CA VAL A 358 -10.78 4.17 29.94
C VAL A 358 -9.59 3.21 30.08
N SER A 359 -8.37 3.72 30.06
CA SER A 359 -7.13 2.97 30.25
C SER A 359 -6.87 2.51 31.68
N GLU A 360 -7.58 3.04 32.68
CA GLU A 360 -7.44 2.53 34.05
C GLU A 360 -7.90 1.08 34.14
N VAL A 361 -7.21 0.30 34.96
CA VAL A 361 -7.48 -1.13 35.17
C VAL A 361 -8.05 -1.31 36.57
N GLY A 362 -9.26 -1.86 36.64
CA GLY A 362 -9.92 -2.19 37.89
C GLY A 362 -9.74 -3.66 38.29
N VAL A 363 -10.42 -4.05 39.36
CA VAL A 363 -10.43 -5.43 39.83
C VAL A 363 -11.71 -6.10 39.33
N VAL A 364 -11.54 -7.12 38.49
CA VAL A 364 -12.65 -7.98 38.04
C VAL A 364 -13.15 -8.83 39.21
N LYS A 365 -14.46 -8.82 39.44
CA LYS A 365 -15.13 -9.63 40.46
C LYS A 365 -16.03 -10.69 39.81
N ASP A 366 -16.45 -11.67 40.60
CA ASP A 366 -17.32 -12.78 40.18
C ASP A 366 -18.74 -12.34 39.74
N ASP A 367 -19.07 -11.05 39.83
CA ASP A 367 -20.32 -10.46 39.37
C ASP A 367 -20.32 -10.11 37.86
N GLY A 368 -19.19 -10.32 37.17
CA GLY A 368 -19.02 -10.02 35.74
C GLY A 368 -18.65 -8.57 35.45
N TYR A 369 -18.36 -7.77 36.49
CA TYR A 369 -17.95 -6.37 36.36
C TYR A 369 -16.52 -6.16 36.84
N GLU A 370 -15.86 -5.21 36.21
CA GLU A 370 -14.57 -4.66 36.63
C GLU A 370 -14.81 -3.43 37.50
N TRP A 371 -14.16 -3.35 38.66
CA TRP A 371 -14.38 -2.31 39.66
C TRP A 371 -13.13 -1.48 39.94
N LEU A 372 -13.25 -0.16 39.88
CA LEU A 372 -12.14 0.77 40.08
C LEU A 372 -12.47 1.79 41.17
N GLN A 373 -11.51 2.06 42.05
CA GLN A 373 -11.57 3.19 42.98
C GLN A 373 -10.74 4.33 42.40
N TYR A 374 -11.39 5.44 42.03
CA TYR A 374 -10.73 6.57 41.39
C TYR A 374 -11.30 7.90 41.87
N PRO A 375 -10.43 8.88 42.24
CA PRO A 375 -8.97 8.74 42.37
C PRO A 375 -8.53 7.75 43.46
N PRO A 376 -7.32 7.15 43.39
CA PRO A 376 -6.88 6.16 44.38
C PRO A 376 -6.95 6.68 45.81
N GLY A 377 -7.62 5.94 46.71
CA GLY A 377 -7.81 6.32 48.11
C GLY A 377 -9.00 7.24 48.41
N HIS A 378 -9.82 7.58 47.41
CA HIS A 378 -11.10 8.28 47.58
C HIS A 378 -12.29 7.33 47.80
N ALA A 379 -13.43 7.86 48.25
CA ALA A 379 -14.62 7.04 48.53
C ALA A 379 -15.42 6.64 47.28
N ASP A 380 -15.07 7.21 46.11
CA ASP A 380 -15.79 7.01 44.86
C ASP A 380 -15.37 5.68 44.20
N TRP A 381 -16.37 4.91 43.77
CA TRP A 381 -16.20 3.64 43.06
C TRP A 381 -16.81 3.75 41.67
N TRP A 382 -16.22 3.02 40.74
CA TRP A 382 -16.58 2.98 39.34
C TRP A 382 -16.65 1.52 38.88
N TYR A 383 -17.51 1.23 37.93
CA TYR A 383 -17.65 -0.11 37.36
C TYR A 383 -17.88 -0.09 35.84
N ARG A 384 -17.48 -1.17 35.16
CA ARG A 384 -17.81 -1.46 33.76
C ARG A 384 -17.87 -2.98 33.53
N ALA A 385 -18.34 -3.41 32.37
CA ALA A 385 -18.35 -4.83 32.04
C ALA A 385 -16.90 -5.38 31.99
N ALA A 386 -16.67 -6.55 32.56
CA ALA A 386 -15.32 -7.13 32.56
C ALA A 386 -14.85 -7.39 31.13
N HIS A 387 -13.60 -7.03 30.83
CA HIS A 387 -12.98 -7.14 29.49
C HIS A 387 -13.63 -6.27 28.40
N SER A 388 -14.34 -5.21 28.77
CA SER A 388 -14.83 -4.20 27.80
C SER A 388 -13.97 -2.93 27.83
N ASN A 389 -13.91 -2.25 26.68
CA ASN A 389 -13.31 -0.91 26.56
C ASN A 389 -14.36 0.19 26.76
N ASP A 390 -15.42 -0.10 27.53
CA ASP A 390 -16.47 0.87 27.81
C ASP A 390 -15.97 1.95 28.78
N LEU A 391 -16.62 3.12 28.71
CA LEU A 391 -16.45 4.19 29.70
C LEU A 391 -16.85 3.70 31.10
N TRP A 392 -16.06 4.10 32.11
CA TRP A 392 -16.31 3.81 33.51
C TRP A 392 -17.61 4.46 34.00
N GLN A 393 -18.50 3.68 34.62
CA GLN A 393 -19.74 4.19 35.22
C GLN A 393 -19.56 4.39 36.72
N LYS A 394 -19.91 5.57 37.24
CA LYS A 394 -19.83 5.84 38.68
C LYS A 394 -20.85 4.98 39.43
N TRP A 395 -20.38 4.28 40.46
CA TRP A 395 -21.22 3.51 41.39
C TRP A 395 -21.79 4.44 42.47
N GLU A 396 -23.12 4.50 42.58
CA GLU A 396 -23.84 5.30 43.58
C GLU A 396 -24.12 4.56 44.90
#